data_AF-A0A8B9U4K1-F1
#
_entry.id   AF-A0A8B9U4K1-F1
#
_cell.length_a   1.000
_cell.length_b   1.000
_cell.length_c   1.000
_cell.angle_alpha   90.00
_cell.angle_beta   90.00
_cell.angle_gamma   90.00
#
_symmetry.space_group_name_H-M   'P 1'
#
loop_
_entity.id
_entity.type
_entity.pdbx_description
1 polymer ?
#
loop_
_entity_poly.entity_id
_entity_poly.type
_entity_poly.pdbx_seq_one_letter_code
_entity_poly.pdbx_strand_id
1 'polypeptide(L)' 'IATYSTINGQKIAKDYDSHVSFADSGLQTSAISLHRVTLQDEGCYRCIFNTFPSGAITGRMCLKVYGKAL' A
#
# COMPACT_ATOMS: atom_id res chain seq x y z
N ILE A 1 1.27 -1.85 -7.11
CA ILE A 1 0.51 -0.61 -6.75
C ILE A 1 -0.91 -1.01 -6.37
N ALA A 2 -1.42 -0.55 -5.24
CA ALA A 2 -2.81 -0.71 -4.82
C ALA A 2 -3.52 0.64 -4.89
N THR A 3 -4.71 0.71 -5.47
CA THR A 3 -5.50 1.94 -5.61
C THR A 3 -6.95 1.71 -5.20
N TYR A 4 -7.58 2.76 -4.70
CA TYR A 4 -8.99 2.78 -4.36
C TYR A 4 -9.65 4.05 -4.89
N SER A 5 -10.84 3.92 -5.46
CA SER A 5 -11.75 5.05 -5.69
C SER A 5 -13.20 4.60 -5.55
N THR A 6 -14.10 5.55 -5.31
CA THR A 6 -15.54 5.28 -5.21
C THR A 6 -16.14 4.74 -6.51
N ILE A 7 -15.53 5.08 -7.66
CA ILE A 7 -16.02 4.68 -8.99
C ILE A 7 -15.45 3.31 -9.40
N ASN A 8 -14.16 3.08 -9.15
CA ASN A 8 -13.46 1.88 -9.63
C ASN A 8 -13.32 0.79 -8.56
N GLY A 9 -13.68 1.09 -7.32
CA GLY A 9 -13.44 0.23 -6.17
C GLY A 9 -11.95 0.04 -5.88
N GLN A 10 -11.65 -1.06 -5.20
CA GLN A 10 -10.30 -1.51 -4.89
C GLN A 10 -9.65 -2.16 -6.12
N LYS A 11 -8.39 -1.82 -6.41
CA LYS A 11 -7.58 -2.46 -7.45
C LYS A 11 -6.17 -2.73 -6.94
N ILE A 12 -5.66 -3.92 -7.20
CA ILE A 12 -4.27 -4.31 -6.90
C ILE A 12 -3.61 -4.67 -8.23
N ALA A 13 -2.42 -4.13 -8.47
CA ALA A 13 -1.63 -4.49 -9.65
C ALA A 13 -1.25 -5.97 -9.57
N LYS A 14 -1.33 -6.68 -10.71
CA LYS A 14 -1.19 -8.14 -10.78
C LYS A 14 0.04 -8.70 -10.05
N ASP A 15 1.16 -8.00 -10.12
CA ASP A 15 2.42 -8.43 -9.48
C ASP A 15 2.34 -8.50 -7.94
N TYR A 16 1.31 -7.89 -7.35
CA TYR A 16 1.12 -7.79 -5.90
C TYR A 16 -0.15 -8.49 -5.39
N ASP A 17 -0.96 -9.07 -6.27
CA ASP A 17 -2.31 -9.57 -5.97
C ASP A 17 -2.32 -10.71 -4.93
N SER A 18 -1.26 -11.52 -4.89
CA SER A 18 -1.11 -12.62 -3.94
C SER A 18 -0.47 -12.24 -2.59
N HIS A 19 0.13 -11.05 -2.50
CA HIS A 19 0.93 -10.62 -1.35
C HIS A 19 0.41 -9.36 -0.67
N VAL A 20 -0.53 -8.64 -1.28
CA VAL A 20 -1.10 -7.41 -0.72
C VAL A 20 -2.62 -7.51 -0.68
N SER A 21 -3.25 -7.06 0.40
CA SER A 21 -4.71 -6.92 0.48
C SER A 21 -5.10 -5.58 1.08
N PHE A 22 -6.32 -5.11 0.81
CA PHE A 22 -6.86 -3.96 1.52
C PHE A 22 -7.30 -4.37 2.93
N ALA A 23 -6.82 -3.64 3.93
CA ALA A 23 -7.28 -3.75 5.31
C ALA A 23 -8.39 -2.72 5.60
N ASP A 24 -8.28 -1.54 5.00
CA ASP A 24 -9.32 -0.50 4.99
C ASP A 24 -9.29 0.25 3.66
N SER A 25 -10.45 0.66 3.16
CA SER A 25 -10.59 1.38 1.90
C SER A 25 -11.62 2.50 2.02
N GLY A 26 -11.17 3.64 2.54
CA GLY A 26 -11.90 4.89 2.55
C GLY A 26 -11.14 6.00 1.82
N LEU A 27 -11.82 7.12 1.58
CA LEU A 27 -11.22 8.32 1.00
C LEU A 27 -10.43 9.15 2.02
N GLN A 28 -10.73 8.98 3.31
CA GLN A 28 -10.06 9.67 4.43
C GLN A 28 -9.00 8.77 5.08
N THR A 29 -9.27 7.48 5.15
CA THR A 29 -8.38 6.46 5.73
C THR A 29 -8.29 5.29 4.76
N SER A 30 -7.07 4.82 4.51
CA SER A 30 -6.84 3.62 3.70
C SER A 30 -5.68 2.86 4.28
N ALA A 31 -5.81 1.54 4.33
CA ALA A 31 -4.78 0.66 4.85
C ALA A 31 -4.65 -0.58 3.96
N ILE A 32 -3.41 -1.04 3.80
CA ILE A 32 -3.10 -2.30 3.13
C ILE A 32 -2.34 -3.21 4.10
N SER A 33 -2.53 -4.51 3.93
CA SER A 33 -1.76 -5.54 4.61
C SER A 33 -0.84 -6.21 3.60
N LEU A 34 0.44 -6.36 3.98
CA LEU A 34 1.40 -7.16 3.24
C LEU A 34 1.49 -8.55 3.88
N HIS A 35 1.34 -9.60 3.07
CA HIS A 35 1.33 -10.99 3.49
C HIS A 35 2.60 -11.70 3.06
N ARG A 36 3.10 -12.59 3.93
CA ARG A 36 4.32 -13.39 3.67
C ARG A 36 5.52 -12.51 3.30
N VAL A 37 5.73 -11.45 4.08
CA VAL A 37 6.82 -10.48 3.89
C VAL A 37 8.18 -11.19 3.90
N THR A 38 9.01 -10.83 2.93
CA THR A 38 10.39 -11.30 2.74
C THR A 38 11.38 -10.15 2.85
N LEU A 39 12.68 -10.43 2.88
CA LEU A 39 13.71 -9.40 2.85
C LEU A 39 13.66 -8.55 1.56
N GLN A 40 13.07 -9.06 0.47
CA GLN A 40 12.92 -8.31 -0.78
C GLN A 40 11.85 -7.22 -0.70
N ASP A 41 10.95 -7.31 0.28
CA ASP A 41 9.93 -6.30 0.56
C ASP A 41 10.47 -5.16 1.42
N GLU A 42 11.72 -5.24 1.90
CA GLU A 42 12.33 -4.12 2.60
C GLU A 42 12.46 -2.90 1.67
N GLY A 43 11.97 -1.75 2.14
CA GLY A 43 11.97 -0.55 1.32
C GLY A 43 11.04 0.53 1.85
N CYS A 44 11.06 1.68 1.18
CA CYS A 44 10.17 2.77 1.51
C CYS A 44 8.96 2.82 0.58
N TYR A 45 7.79 2.60 1.17
CA TYR A 45 6.50 2.66 0.51
C TYR A 45 5.94 4.07 0.58
N ARG A 46 5.14 4.42 -0.43
CA ARG A 46 4.44 5.71 -0.50
C ARG A 46 2.94 5.48 -0.56
N CYS A 47 2.21 6.27 0.21
CA CYS A 47 0.76 6.38 0.13
C CYS A 47 0.43 7.74 -0.45
N ILE A 48 -0.48 7.80 -1.42
CA ILE A 48 -0.81 9.03 -2.14
C ILE A 48 -2.33 9.19 -2.11
N PHE A 49 -2.79 10.27 -1.49
CA PHE A 49 -4.18 10.69 -1.46
C PHE A 49 -4.38 11.85 -2.44
N ASN A 50 -5.20 11.65 -3.46
CA ASN A 50 -5.56 12.71 -4.39
C ASN A 50 -6.74 13.51 -3.83
N THR A 51 -6.49 14.74 -3.39
CA THR A 51 -7.49 15.65 -2.82
C THR A 51 -7.73 16.81 -3.77
N PHE A 52 -8.72 16.71 -4.67
CA PHE A 52 -9.05 17.83 -5.55
C PHE A 52 -9.89 18.89 -4.82
N PRO A 53 -9.61 20.21 -4.96
CA PRO A 53 -8.58 20.83 -5.80
C PRO A 53 -7.21 21.00 -5.13
N SER A 54 -7.07 20.66 -3.86
CA SER A 54 -5.87 20.85 -3.03
C SER A 54 -4.60 20.12 -3.51
N GLY A 55 -4.72 19.17 -4.46
CA GLY A 55 -3.61 18.39 -4.99
C GLY A 55 -3.41 17.05 -4.27
N ALA A 56 -2.26 16.41 -4.46
CA ALA A 56 -1.97 15.11 -3.87
C ALA A 56 -1.20 15.26 -2.54
N ILE A 57 -1.69 14.59 -1.50
CA ILE A 57 -1.00 14.45 -0.21
C ILE A 57 -0.24 13.11 -0.24
N THR A 58 1.06 13.14 0.05
CA THR A 58 1.91 11.94 0.03
C THR A 58 2.45 11.64 1.41
N GLY A 59 2.19 10.43 1.90
CA GLY A 59 2.86 9.83 3.06
C GLY A 59 3.97 8.88 2.61
N ARG A 60 5.04 8.79 3.40
CA ARG A 60 6.12 7.81 3.20
C ARG A 60 6.27 6.97 4.46
N MET A 61 6.29 5.65 4.31
CA MET A 61 6.68 4.71 5.36
C MET A 61 7.87 3.89 4.88
N CYS A 62 8.74 3.45 5.77
CA CYS A 62 9.81 2.53 5.42
C CYS A 62 9.66 1.25 6.22
N LEU A 63 9.49 0.13 5.51
CA LEU A 63 9.42 -1.21 6.05
C LEU A 63 10.86 -1.72 6.20
N LYS A 64 11.20 -2.21 7.38
CA LYS A 64 12.43 -2.98 7.63
C LYS A 64 12.06 -4.40 7.98
N VAL A 65 12.75 -5.37 7.39
CA VAL A 65 12.45 -6.79 7.57
C VAL A 65 13.67 -7.45 8.20
N TYR A 66 13.46 -8.12 9.33
CA TYR A 66 14.53 -8.82 10.04
C TYR A 66 14.39 -10.31 9.81
N GLY A 67 15.43 -10.91 9.21
CA GLY A 67 15.58 -12.36 9.09
C GLY A 67 16.48 -12.90 10.19
N LYS A 68 16.21 -14.12 10.63
CA LYS A 68 17.18 -14.88 11.43
C LYS A 68 18.15 -15.57 10.47
N ALA A 69 19.44 -15.28 10.57
CA ALA A 69 20.45 -16.11 9.94
C ALA A 69 20.43 -17.49 10.61
N LEU A 70 20.30 -18.56 9.82
CA LEU A 70 20.51 -19.93 10.27
C LEU A 70 21.98 -20.28 10.18
#